data_AF-A0A9X3ZIQ6-F1
#
_entry.id   AF-A0A9X3ZIQ6-F1
#
_cell.length_a   1.000
_cell.length_b   1.000
_cell.length_c   1.000
_cell.angle_alpha   90.00
_cell.angle_beta   90.00
_cell.angle_gamma   90.00
#
_symmetry.space_group_name_H-M   'P 1'
#
loop_
_entity.id
_entity.type
_entity.pdbx_description
1 polymer ?
#
loop_
_entity_poly.entity_id
_entity_poly.type
_entity_poly.pdbx_seq_one_letter_code
_entity_poly.pdbx_strand_id
1 'polypeptide(L)'
;MSIATGIAALFLTVLTDHHLGIFRVLPYRFHLAVDGLVGIAFIVAPLAFGFTGIEFWYYMLLGLTVLVVVGLHQPEDSVVSA
;
A
#
# COMPACT_ATOMS: atom_id res chain seq x y z
N MET A 1 -16.93 1.78 5.42
CA MET A 1 -15.58 1.16 5.29
C MET A 1 -14.57 2.06 4.60
N SER A 2 -14.88 2.69 3.46
CA SER A 2 -13.94 3.56 2.71
C SER A 2 -13.30 4.70 3.54
N ILE A 3 -14.07 5.40 4.38
CA ILE A 3 -13.54 6.48 5.25
C ILE A 3 -12.53 5.94 6.27
N ALA A 4 -12.82 4.79 6.88
CA ALA A 4 -11.92 4.18 7.87
C ALA A 4 -10.60 3.74 7.24
N THR A 5 -10.66 3.16 6.03
CA THR A 5 -9.46 2.79 5.26
C THR A 5 -8.66 4.02 4.84
N GLY A 6 -9.32 5.09 4.40
CA GLY A 6 -8.67 6.35 4.05
C GLY A 6 -7.96 7.02 5.24
N ILE A 7 -8.60 7.01 6.42
CA ILE A 7 -7.98 7.50 7.66
C ILE A 7 -6.77 6.65 8.03
N ALA A 8 -6.87 5.32 7.96
CA ALA A 8 -5.75 4.42 8.25
C ALA A 8 -4.56 4.64 7.31
N ALA A 9 -4.81 4.82 6.01
CA ALA A 9 -3.78 5.13 5.03
C ALA A 9 -3.11 6.48 5.31
N LEU A 10 -3.87 7.53 5.65
CA LEU A 10 -3.34 8.84 6.01
C LEU A 10 -2.44 8.78 7.25
N PHE A 11 -2.86 8.06 8.29
CA PHE A 11 -2.03 7.86 9.49
C PHE A 11 -0.73 7.14 9.16
N LEU A 12 -0.78 6.13 8.30
CA LEU A 12 0.42 5.42 7.85
C LEU A 12 1.41 6.38 7.17
N THR A 13 0.92 7.22 6.24
CA THR A 13 1.76 8.19 5.53
C THR A 13 2.37 9.23 6.47
N VAL A 14 1.59 9.77 7.42
CA VAL A 14 2.07 10.77 8.38
C VAL A 14 3.16 10.22 9.30
N LEU A 15 3.06 8.95 9.68
CA LEU A 15 3.96 8.32 10.65
C LEU A 15 5.18 7.63 10.02
N THR A 16 5.14 7.35 8.72
CA THR A 16 6.23 6.72 7.97
C THR A 16 7.42 7.66 7.80
N ASP A 17 8.63 7.13 8.04
CA ASP A 17 9.89 7.81 7.78
C ASP A 17 10.19 7.88 6.27
N HIS A 18 9.52 8.83 5.60
CA HIS A 18 9.77 9.25 4.24
C HIS A 18 10.02 10.77 4.23
N HIS A 19 10.47 11.33 3.11
CA HIS A 19 10.83 12.75 3.02
C HIS A 19 9.72 13.72 3.49
N LEU A 20 8.44 13.33 3.39
CA LEU A 20 7.26 14.10 3.84
C LEU A 20 6.67 13.63 5.18
N GLY A 21 7.32 12.70 5.87
CA GLY A 21 6.87 12.11 7.13
C GLY A 21 7.07 13.07 8.30
N ILE A 22 6.02 13.30 9.08
CA ILE A 22 6.04 14.29 10.16
C ILE A 22 6.76 13.74 11.39
N PHE A 23 6.55 12.46 11.72
CA PHE A 23 7.08 11.86 12.96
C PHE A 23 8.16 10.78 12.77
N ARG A 24 8.43 10.33 11.54
CA ARG A 24 9.59 9.48 11.18
C ARG A 24 9.88 8.34 12.17
N VAL A 25 8.84 7.64 12.63
CA VAL A 25 8.97 6.57 13.64
C VAL A 25 9.06 5.19 12.98
N LEU A 26 8.48 5.04 11.78
CA LEU A 26 8.31 3.77 11.09
C LEU A 26 9.38 3.58 10.01
N PRO A 27 10.15 2.47 10.01
CA PRO A 27 11.11 2.17 8.96
C PRO A 27 10.44 2.10 7.60
N TYR A 28 11.05 2.65 6.54
CA TYR A 28 10.53 2.62 5.17
C TYR A 28 10.17 1.19 4.68
N ARG A 29 10.93 0.19 5.11
CA ARG A 29 10.66 -1.24 4.84
C ARG A 29 9.30 -1.69 5.37
N PHE A 30 8.84 -1.13 6.49
CA PHE A 30 7.52 -1.43 7.05
C PHE A 30 6.40 -0.78 6.24
N HIS A 31 6.60 0.43 5.74
CA HIS A 31 5.64 1.09 4.85
C HIS A 31 5.39 0.25 3.59
N LEU A 32 6.47 -0.19 2.94
CA LEU A 32 6.40 -1.03 1.76
C LEU A 32 5.71 -2.38 2.03
N ALA A 33 5.95 -2.97 3.21
CA ALA A 33 5.28 -4.20 3.63
C ALA A 33 3.76 -4.01 3.85
N VAL A 34 3.36 -2.89 4.45
CA VAL A 34 1.95 -2.55 4.63
C VAL A 34 1.29 -2.27 3.29
N ASP A 35 1.93 -1.56 2.37
CA ASP A 35 1.40 -1.32 1.03
C ASP A 35 1.15 -2.63 0.29
N GLY A 36 2.09 -3.58 0.36
CA GLY A 36 1.91 -4.92 -0.21
C GLY A 36 0.70 -5.65 0.39
N LEU A 37 0.54 -5.59 1.72
CA LEU A 37 -0.59 -6.21 2.41
C LEU A 37 -1.93 -5.56 2.03
N VAL A 38 -1.97 -4.24 1.91
CA VAL A 38 -3.15 -3.48 1.48
C VAL A 38 -3.50 -3.82 0.03
N GLY A 39 -2.50 -3.92 -0.86
CA GLY A 39 -2.68 -4.36 -2.24
C GLY A 39 -3.33 -5.73 -2.34
N ILE A 40 -2.85 -6.71 -1.56
CA ILE A 40 -3.45 -8.05 -1.47
C ILE A 40 -4.90 -7.97 -0.95
N ALA A 41 -5.13 -7.21 0.13
CA ALA A 41 -6.46 -7.07 0.71
C ALA A 41 -7.47 -6.49 -0.29
N PHE A 42 -7.05 -5.55 -1.14
CA PHE A 42 -7.90 -4.97 -2.19
C PHE A 42 -8.22 -5.94 -3.32
N ILE A 43 -7.36 -6.92 -3.60
CA ILE A 43 -7.71 -7.99 -4.56
C ILE A 43 -8.64 -9.01 -3.91
N VAL A 44 -8.39 -9.39 -2.65
CA VAL A 44 -9.14 -10.44 -1.97
C VAL A 44 -10.53 -9.98 -1.54
N ALA A 45 -10.69 -8.72 -1.10
CA ALA A 45 -11.97 -8.19 -0.63
C ALA A 45 -13.12 -8.31 -1.65
N PRO A 46 -13.00 -7.85 -2.92
CA PRO A 46 -14.09 -7.98 -3.88
C PRO A 46 -14.45 -9.44 -4.19
N LEU A 47 -13.48 -10.36 -4.11
CA LEU A 47 -13.71 -11.80 -4.30
C LEU A 47 -14.41 -12.43 -3.09
N ALA A 48 -13.97 -12.09 -1.88
CA ALA A 48 -14.50 -12.65 -0.64
C ALA A 48 -15.91 -12.13 -0.29
N PHE A 49 -16.19 -10.87 -0.63
CA PHE A 49 -17.48 -10.22 -0.35
C PHE A 49 -18.42 -10.17 -1.56
N GLY A 50 -18.00 -10.71 -2.72
CA GLY A 50 -18.84 -10.82 -3.91
C GLY A 50 -19.20 -9.48 -4.57
N PHE A 51 -18.27 -8.52 -4.58
CA PHE A 51 -18.50 -7.23 -5.22
C PHE A 51 -18.65 -7.40 -6.74
N THR A 52 -19.51 -6.59 -7.35
CA THR A 52 -19.77 -6.62 -8.80
C THR A 52 -19.79 -5.21 -9.39
N GLY A 53 -19.68 -5.10 -10.71
CA GLY A 53 -19.72 -3.80 -11.39
C GLY A 53 -18.52 -2.91 -11.08
N ILE A 54 -18.77 -1.62 -10.87
CA ILE A 54 -17.71 -0.59 -10.74
C ILE A 54 -16.87 -0.81 -9.49
N GLU A 55 -17.48 -1.28 -8.39
CA GLU A 55 -16.80 -1.51 -7.12
C GLU A 55 -15.74 -2.59 -7.27
N PHE A 56 -16.08 -3.71 -7.94
CA PHE A 56 -15.14 -4.78 -8.24
C PHE A 56 -13.91 -4.26 -9.01
N TRP A 57 -14.15 -3.55 -10.12
CA TRP A 57 -13.07 -3.04 -10.96
C TRP A 57 -12.24 -1.97 -10.27
N TYR A 58 -12.85 -1.15 -9.42
CA TYR A 58 -12.16 -0.14 -8.61
C TYR A 58 -11.16 -0.79 -7.65
N TYR A 59 -11.59 -1.78 -6.87
CA TYR A 59 -10.71 -2.49 -5.94
C TYR A 59 -9.64 -3.30 -6.67
N MET A 60 -9.99 -3.92 -7.80
CA MET A 60 -9.03 -4.68 -8.61
C MET A 60 -7.93 -3.81 -9.21
N LEU A 61 -8.29 -2.66 -9.78
CA LEU A 61 -7.32 -1.73 -10.37
C LEU A 61 -6.37 -1.17 -9.30
N LEU A 62 -6.92 -0.76 -8.15
CA LEU A 62 -6.11 -0.25 -7.04
C LEU A 62 -5.17 -1.31 -6.47
N GLY A 63 -5.69 -2.50 -6.16
CA GLY A 63 -4.89 -3.59 -5.62
C GLY A 63 -3.75 -4.00 -6.55
N LEU A 64 -4.03 -4.15 -7.85
CA LEU A 64 -3.01 -4.49 -8.84
C LEU A 64 -1.95 -3.39 -8.96
N THR A 65 -2.36 -2.12 -9.02
CA THR A 65 -1.43 -0.99 -9.14
C THR A 65 -0.49 -0.93 -7.94
N VAL A 66 -1.02 -1.08 -6.72
CA VAL A 66 -0.20 -1.09 -5.50
C VAL A 66 0.79 -2.24 -5.52
N LEU A 67 0.37 -3.45 -5.90
CA LEU A 67 1.27 -4.60 -5.98
C LEU A 67 2.36 -4.44 -7.03
N VAL A 68 2.06 -3.81 -8.16
CA VAL A 68 3.06 -3.48 -9.18
C VAL A 68 4.07 -2.46 -8.64
N VAL A 69 3.61 -1.39 -7.99
CA VAL A 69 4.50 -0.37 -7.42
C VAL A 69 5.40 -0.95 -6.32
N VAL A 70 4.83 -1.79 -5.45
CA VAL A 70 5.58 -2.50 -4.40
C VAL A 70 6.57 -3.49 -5.00
N GLY A 71 6.17 -4.23 -6.05
CA GLY A 71 7.04 -5.20 -6.72
C GLY A 71 8.16 -4.59 -7.55
N LEU A 72 7.95 -3.37 -8.08
CA LEU A 72 8.97 -2.62 -8.81
C LEU A 72 9.90 -1.82 -7.89
N HIS A 73 9.63 -1.81 -6.59
CA HIS A 73 10.43 -1.08 -5.63
C HIS A 73 11.84 -1.68 -5.52
N GLN A 74 12.87 -0.90 -5.80
CA GLN A 74 14.25 -1.35 -5.69
C GLN A 74 14.70 -1.32 -4.21
N PRO A 75 15.31 -2.39 -3.68
CA PRO A 75 15.92 -2.36 -2.36
C PRO A 75 17.11 -1.38 -2.38
N GLU A 76 17.17 -0.48 -1.41
CA GLU A 76 18.19 0.57 -1.28
C GLU A 76 19.63 0.02 -1.14
N ASP A 77 19.78 -1.30 -0.96
CA ASP A 77 21.07 -2.00 -0.83
C ASP A 77 21.90 -2.05 -2.15
N SER A 78 21.31 -1.62 -3.27
CA SER A 78 21.92 -1.72 -4.61
C SER A 78 23.04 -0.70 -4.88
N VAL A 79 23.23 0.30 -4.01
CA VAL A 79 24.12 1.46 -4.28
C VAL A 79 25.47 1.35 -3.56
N VAL A 80 25.67 0.39 -2.66
CA VAL A 80 26.91 0.30 -1.83
C VAL A 80 27.97 -0.64 -2.44
N SER A 81 27.71 -1.35 -3.54
CA SER A 81 28.64 -2.34 -4.11
C SER A 81 29.14 -2.05 -5.53
N ALA A 82 29.31 -0.78 -5.93
CA ALA A 82 29.91 -0.40 -7.21
C ALA A 82 31.19 0.43 -7.02
#